data_AF-A0A847BQC1-F1
#
_entry.id   AF-A0A847BQC1-F1
#
_cell.length_a   1.000
_cell.length_b   1.000
_cell.length_c   1.000
_cell.angle_alpha   90.00
_cell.angle_beta   90.00
_cell.angle_gamma   90.00
#
_symmetry.space_group_name_H-M   'P 1'
#
loop_
_entity.id
_entity.type
_entity.pdbx_description
1 polymer ?
#
loop_
_entity_poly.entity_id
_entity_poly.type
_entity_poly.pdbx_seq_one_letter_code
_entity_poly.pdbx_strand_id
1 'polypeptide(L)'
;SDQEETFSDELASITLTSGLKKIGSSIIWFFDELDAGREHYGEDILLGIPEDGVGIVTDKNYDTYTPEEVKASVQEALDGIVNGDIEVPTAIGDESGAVEELRDSLQP
;
A
#
# COMPACT_ATOMS: atom_id res chain seq x y z
N SER A 1 -0.53 12.04 7.95
CA SER A 1 0.43 11.05 7.41
C SER A 1 1.55 10.68 8.40
N ASP A 2 2.16 9.50 8.28
CA ASP A 2 3.38 9.06 9.03
C ASP A 2 4.61 9.94 8.70
N GLN A 3 4.69 10.42 7.45
CA GLN A 3 5.75 11.36 7.05
C GLN A 3 5.54 12.77 7.60
N GLU A 4 4.28 13.21 7.82
CA GLU A 4 4.02 14.48 8.52
C GLU A 4 4.60 14.51 9.94
N GLU A 5 4.70 13.36 10.61
CA GLU A 5 5.26 13.28 11.97
C GLU A 5 6.79 13.22 11.99
N THR A 6 7.41 12.93 10.84
CA THR A 6 8.87 12.81 10.70
C THR A 6 9.51 14.02 10.01
N PHE A 7 8.73 14.77 9.22
CA PHE A 7 9.20 15.90 8.45
C PHE A 7 9.20 17.22 9.23
N SER A 8 9.94 18.20 8.69
CA SER A 8 9.81 19.58 9.17
C SER A 8 8.39 20.09 8.95
N ASP A 9 7.95 21.04 9.77
CA ASP A 9 6.60 21.60 9.70
C ASP A 9 6.20 22.08 8.29
N GLU A 10 7.16 22.64 7.55
CA GLU A 10 6.96 23.05 6.15
C GLU A 10 6.63 21.86 5.24
N LEU A 11 7.43 20.79 5.31
CA LEU A 11 7.25 19.59 4.50
C LEU A 11 6.01 18.79 4.94
N ALA A 12 5.72 18.75 6.24
CA ALA A 12 4.50 18.17 6.77
C ALA A 12 3.25 18.90 6.22
N SER A 13 3.26 20.23 6.18
CA SER A 13 2.12 21.03 5.71
C SER A 13 1.78 20.83 4.23
N ILE A 14 2.74 20.41 3.40
CA ILE A 14 2.53 20.17 1.96
C ILE A 14 2.41 18.68 1.60
N THR A 15 2.59 17.78 2.57
CA THR A 15 2.43 16.34 2.35
C THR A 15 0.95 15.98 2.33
N LEU A 16 0.41 15.63 1.16
CA LEU A 16 -1.02 15.33 1.01
C LEU A 16 -1.42 14.02 1.72
N THR A 17 -0.63 12.96 1.53
CA THR A 17 -0.88 11.63 2.11
C THR A 17 0.44 10.86 2.17
N SER A 18 0.40 9.63 2.66
CA SER A 18 1.54 8.71 2.59
C SER A 18 1.06 7.28 2.41
N GLY A 19 1.80 6.52 1.60
CA GLY A 19 1.71 5.07 1.60
C GLY A 19 2.39 4.52 2.85
N LEU A 20 1.67 3.70 3.60
CA LEU A 20 2.18 2.96 4.74
C LEU A 20 2.76 1.64 4.25
N LYS A 21 3.97 1.31 4.70
CA LYS A 21 4.53 -0.04 4.60
C LYS A 21 4.79 -0.54 6.02
N LYS A 22 3.93 -1.41 6.53
CA LYS A 22 3.89 -1.81 7.94
C LYS A 22 4.90 -2.90 8.27
N ILE A 23 6.18 -2.66 7.95
CA ILE A 23 7.27 -3.64 8.17
C ILE A 23 7.30 -4.17 9.61
N GLY A 24 7.08 -3.29 10.60
CA GLY A 24 7.01 -3.72 12.01
C GLY A 24 5.92 -4.76 12.24
N SER A 25 4.70 -4.49 11.77
CA SER A 25 3.57 -5.43 11.84
C SER A 25 3.84 -6.70 11.04
N SER A 26 4.46 -6.60 9.86
CA SER A 26 4.85 -7.75 9.05
C SER A 26 5.85 -8.67 9.74
N ILE A 27 6.82 -8.11 10.46
CA ILE A 27 7.78 -8.90 11.25
C ILE A 27 7.09 -9.60 12.42
N ILE A 28 6.19 -8.89 13.12
CA ILE A 28 5.40 -9.50 14.22
C ILE A 28 4.58 -10.66 13.67
N TRP A 29 3.85 -10.44 12.57
CA TRP A 29 3.06 -11.47 11.90
C TRP A 29 3.90 -12.71 11.55
N PHE A 30 5.11 -12.53 11.02
CA PHE A 30 6.00 -13.64 10.69
C PHE A 30 6.37 -14.49 11.92
N PHE A 31 6.63 -13.86 13.07
CA PHE A 31 6.89 -14.59 14.31
C PHE A 31 5.63 -15.26 14.87
N ASP A 32 4.46 -14.65 14.73
CA ASP A 32 3.18 -15.27 15.12
C ASP A 32 2.89 -16.55 14.30
N GLU A 33 3.21 -16.53 12.99
CA GLU A 33 3.11 -17.72 12.13
C GLU A 33 4.06 -18.84 12.60
N LEU A 34 5.32 -18.50 12.88
CA LEU A 34 6.32 -19.44 13.39
C LEU A 34 5.90 -20.04 14.75
N ASP A 35 5.44 -19.20 15.68
CA ASP A 35 4.95 -19.65 17.00
C ASP A 35 3.72 -20.55 16.88
N ALA A 36 2.89 -20.34 15.85
CA ALA A 36 1.77 -21.20 15.52
C ALA A 36 2.17 -22.46 14.72
N GLY A 37 3.47 -22.68 14.47
CA GLY A 37 4.01 -23.83 13.78
C GLY A 37 3.88 -23.79 12.25
N ARG A 38 3.66 -22.60 11.67
CA ARG A 38 3.64 -22.37 10.23
C ARG A 38 4.98 -21.77 9.80
N GLU A 39 5.73 -22.54 9.00
CA GLU A 39 7.04 -22.14 8.50
C GLU A 39 6.94 -21.72 7.03
N HIS A 40 7.56 -20.58 6.68
CA HIS A 40 7.55 -20.01 5.33
C HIS A 40 8.96 -19.89 4.73
N TYR A 41 9.87 -20.79 5.12
CA TYR A 41 11.25 -20.73 4.65
C TYR A 41 11.34 -21.02 3.14
N GLY A 42 11.97 -20.12 2.39
CA GLY A 42 12.12 -20.24 0.95
C GLY A 42 10.88 -19.84 0.13
N GLU A 43 9.89 -19.24 0.78
CA GLU A 43 8.69 -18.68 0.14
C GLU A 43 8.78 -17.16 0.03
N ASP A 44 8.22 -16.61 -1.05
CA ASP A 44 7.90 -15.19 -1.15
C ASP A 44 6.49 -14.95 -0.58
N ILE A 45 6.41 -14.25 0.55
CA ILE A 45 5.15 -13.90 1.19
C ILE A 45 4.74 -12.49 0.75
N LEU A 46 3.54 -12.38 0.19
CA LEU A 46 2.95 -11.09 -0.18
C LEU A 46 2.04 -10.60 0.95
N LEU A 47 2.38 -9.45 1.53
CA LEU A 47 1.57 -8.77 2.55
C LEU A 47 1.06 -7.46 1.96
N GLY A 48 -0.14 -7.51 1.39
CA GLY A 48 -0.79 -6.42 0.69
C GLY A 48 -1.71 -5.59 1.59
N ILE A 49 -2.65 -4.88 0.96
CA ILE A 49 -3.74 -4.18 1.66
C ILE A 49 -4.63 -5.17 2.44
N PRO A 50 -4.98 -6.37 1.90
CA PRO A 50 -5.81 -7.33 2.65
C PRO A 50 -5.15 -7.86 3.93
N GLU A 51 -3.81 -8.02 3.91
CA GLU A 51 -3.02 -8.50 5.06
C GLU A 51 -2.58 -7.36 6.00
N ASP A 52 -3.04 -6.12 5.77
CA ASP A 52 -2.60 -4.92 6.49
C ASP A 52 -1.07 -4.66 6.40
N GLY A 53 -0.39 -5.24 5.39
CA GLY A 53 1.04 -5.05 5.16
C GLY A 53 1.37 -3.69 4.55
N VAL A 54 0.43 -3.14 3.79
CA VAL A 54 0.51 -1.79 3.20
C VAL A 54 -0.83 -1.05 3.31
N GLY A 55 -0.80 0.28 3.22
CA GLY A 55 -2.03 1.09 3.26
C GLY A 55 -1.79 2.54 2.85
N ILE A 56 -2.82 3.37 3.01
CA ILE A 56 -2.76 4.80 2.73
C ILE A 56 -3.29 5.58 3.92
N VAL A 57 -2.64 6.70 4.26
CA VAL A 57 -3.12 7.59 5.32
C VAL A 57 -4.18 8.55 4.76
N THR A 58 -5.40 8.46 5.25
CA THR A 58 -6.55 9.23 4.77
C THR A 58 -7.02 10.35 5.71
N ASP A 59 -6.20 10.70 6.69
CA ASP A 59 -6.48 11.78 7.65
C ASP A 59 -5.76 13.11 7.31
N LYS A 60 -5.89 14.11 8.19
CA LYS A 60 -5.15 15.38 8.16
C LYS A 60 -5.26 16.08 6.78
N ASN A 61 -4.13 16.27 6.09
CA ASN A 61 -4.06 16.97 4.82
C ASN A 61 -4.83 16.24 3.71
N TYR A 62 -4.88 14.90 3.73
CA TYR A 62 -5.64 14.14 2.76
C TYR A 62 -7.12 14.48 2.89
N ASP A 63 -7.65 14.40 4.11
CA ASP A 63 -9.06 14.68 4.38
C ASP A 63 -9.40 16.16 4.10
N THR A 64 -8.47 17.08 4.38
CA THR A 64 -8.68 18.52 4.20
C THR A 64 -8.66 18.97 2.74
N TYR A 65 -7.71 18.46 1.94
CA TYR A 65 -7.40 19.03 0.63
C TYR A 65 -7.82 18.15 -0.56
N THR A 66 -8.12 16.86 -0.33
CA THR A 66 -8.53 15.96 -1.41
C THR A 66 -10.00 16.17 -1.75
N PRO A 67 -10.37 16.38 -3.02
CA PRO A 67 -11.77 16.46 -3.43
C PRO A 67 -12.54 15.18 -3.10
N GLU A 68 -13.83 15.30 -2.76
CA GLU A 68 -14.65 14.15 -2.34
C GLU A 68 -14.74 13.05 -3.41
N GLU A 69 -14.78 13.43 -4.69
CA GLU A 69 -14.75 12.49 -5.81
C GLU A 69 -13.47 11.66 -5.83
N VAL A 70 -12.32 12.28 -5.55
CA VAL A 70 -11.03 11.59 -5.49
C VAL A 70 -10.98 10.67 -4.26
N LYS A 71 -11.53 11.10 -3.12
CA LYS A 71 -11.65 10.22 -1.93
C LYS A 71 -12.49 8.99 -2.23
N ALA A 72 -13.62 9.17 -2.90
CA ALA A 72 -14.50 8.09 -3.31
C ALA A 72 -13.78 7.09 -4.24
N SER A 73 -13.05 7.58 -5.25
CA SER A 73 -12.27 6.71 -6.15
C SER A 73 -11.16 5.95 -5.42
N VAL A 74 -10.49 6.57 -4.44
CA VAL A 74 -9.49 5.87 -3.62
C VAL A 74 -10.16 4.79 -2.78
N GLN A 75 -11.29 5.08 -2.14
CA GLN A 75 -12.01 4.08 -1.34
C GLN A 75 -12.53 2.91 -2.20
N GLU A 76 -13.08 3.21 -3.38
CA GLU A 76 -13.52 2.18 -4.33
C GLU A 76 -12.35 1.28 -4.76
N ALA A 77 -11.17 1.85 -5.01
CA ALA A 77 -9.98 1.07 -5.33
C ALA A 77 -9.50 0.22 -4.15
N LEU A 78 -9.52 0.76 -2.92
CA LEU A 78 -9.18 0.00 -1.71
C LEU A 78 -10.12 -1.18 -1.51
N ASP A 79 -11.43 -0.94 -1.60
CA ASP A 79 -12.45 -1.97 -1.45
C ASP A 79 -12.34 -3.01 -2.56
N GLY A 80 -12.11 -2.58 -3.80
CA GLY A 80 -11.88 -3.45 -4.96
C GLY A 80 -10.64 -4.33 -4.82
N ILE A 81 -9.57 -3.84 -4.20
CA ILE A 81 -8.39 -4.67 -3.92
C ILE A 81 -8.70 -5.68 -2.80
N VAL A 82 -9.37 -5.25 -1.74
CA VAL A 82 -9.69 -6.10 -0.58
C VAL A 82 -10.68 -7.21 -0.93
N ASN A 83 -11.66 -6.93 -1.78
CA ASN A 83 -12.68 -7.90 -2.19
C ASN A 83 -12.24 -8.78 -3.38
N GLY A 84 -11.10 -8.47 -4.01
CA GLY A 84 -10.54 -9.21 -5.13
C GLY A 84 -11.08 -8.82 -6.52
N ASP A 85 -11.89 -7.76 -6.62
CA ASP A 85 -12.37 -7.22 -7.90
C ASP A 85 -11.23 -6.54 -8.69
N ILE A 86 -10.21 -6.04 -7.99
CA ILE A 86 -8.99 -5.44 -8.54
C ILE A 86 -7.80 -6.28 -8.13
N GLU A 87 -7.17 -6.93 -9.11
CA GLU A 87 -5.91 -7.65 -8.92
C GLU A 87 -4.73 -6.79 -9.39
N VAL A 88 -3.81 -6.49 -8.48
CA VAL A 88 -2.58 -5.75 -8.81
C VAL A 88 -1.49 -6.74 -9.20
N PRO A 89 -0.98 -6.72 -10.44
CA PRO A 89 0.02 -7.68 -10.89
C PRO A 89 1.35 -7.49 -10.16
N THR A 90 2.08 -8.59 -9.94
CA THR A 90 3.43 -8.56 -9.38
C THR A 90 4.48 -8.37 -10.47
N ALA A 91 5.49 -7.55 -10.19
CA ALA A 91 6.70 -7.42 -11.00
C ALA A 91 7.81 -8.40 -10.59
N ILE A 92 7.65 -9.08 -9.45
CA ILE A 92 8.69 -9.97 -8.92
C ILE A 92 8.74 -11.22 -9.81
N GLY A 93 9.89 -11.45 -10.43
CA GLY A 93 10.10 -12.58 -11.34
C GLY A 93 9.48 -12.40 -12.72
N ASP A 94 8.94 -11.22 -13.04
CA ASP A 94 8.44 -10.91 -14.39
C ASP A 94 9.59 -10.45 -15.29
N GLU A 95 9.83 -11.19 -16.37
CA GLU A 95 10.82 -10.86 -17.40
C GLU A 95 10.16 -10.45 -18.73
N SER A 96 8.82 -10.37 -18.78
CA SER A 96 8.06 -10.12 -20.01
C SER A 96 8.01 -8.65 -20.43
N GLY A 97 8.27 -7.72 -19.51
CA GLY A 97 8.14 -6.28 -19.74
C GLY A 97 6.72 -5.73 -19.53
N ALA A 98 5.82 -6.52 -18.94
CA ALA A 98 4.42 -6.12 -18.74
C ALA A 98 4.27 -4.90 -17.84
N VAL A 99 5.17 -4.69 -16.88
CA VAL A 99 5.18 -3.52 -15.99
C VAL A 99 5.45 -2.24 -16.79
N GLU A 100 6.40 -2.27 -17.71
CA GLU A 100 6.73 -1.14 -18.58
C GLU A 100 5.56 -0.82 -19.52
N GLU A 101 4.96 -1.84 -20.14
CA GLU A 101 3.79 -1.66 -21.00
C GLU A 101 2.61 -1.06 -20.24
N LEU A 102 2.33 -1.56 -19.03
CA LEU A 102 1.28 -1.02 -18.18
C LEU A 102 1.58 0.45 -17.81
N ARG A 103 2.80 0.75 -17.37
CA ARG A 103 3.23 2.13 -17.05
C ARG A 103 3.04 3.06 -18.25
N ASP A 104 3.43 2.62 -19.44
CA ASP A 104 3.38 3.45 -20.65
C ASP A 104 1.93 3.66 -21.12
N SER A 105 1.03 2.68 -20.89
CA SER A 105 -0.40 2.82 -21.18
C SER A 105 -1.13 3.82 -20.30
N LEU A 106 -0.58 4.14 -19.12
CA LEU A 106 -1.15 5.05 -18.12
C LEU A 106 -0.58 6.48 -18.21
N GLN A 107 0.23 6.77 -19.24
CA GLN A 107 0.72 8.13 -19.46
C GLN A 107 -0.43 9.08 -19.86
N PRO A 108 -0.49 10.28 -19.28
CA PRO A 108 -1.53 11.27 -19.57
C PRO A 108 -1.43 11.92 -20.96
#